data_AF-A0A2G4KDT0-F1
#
_entry.id   AF-A0A2G4KDT0-F1
#
_cell.length_a   1.000
_cell.length_b   1.000
_cell.length_c   1.000
_cell.angle_alpha   90.00
_cell.angle_beta   90.00
_cell.angle_gamma   90.00
#
_symmetry.space_group_name_H-M   'P 1'
#
loop_
_entity.id
_entity.type
_entity.pdbx_description
1 polymer ?
#
loop_
_entity_poly.entity_id
_entity_poly.type
_entity_poly.pdbx_seq_one_letter_code
_entity_poly.pdbx_strand_id
1 'polypeptide(L)'
;MLDIVCGLLGDRAEAGAGTATGRARDLSVAWLRWHYFGAIIEERDFAGILTRAKAAGRRYCLVQGYGHIVAEHAGPDGGKARGFFEALEQWVGAHDFIFAGVAGRCVLIDLAAWSRAGEPGQCAPMPFGPVLEGHLIDLGADLSTAAPFEAFLDEMCDKAGRGVFVLNYESYDDVVEPPPGFVAPVSTLYCVAAGLKPNRILATHGIGADSRVVFFDYSADALDFRRRLNSEWDGRDYPRYLRTLFERGGSTHYYLWPGATPEDMDWGELERLWAAELARWGGAEAFAQHWRAFQAIGHEYLACNILAPDALLARVEDAPGSVIWWSNAFSTIYSAARHSLEEKRRIYAGWIEALAERAPGIFLYGSDHSNSSVNAITAGEYRARYFAEGGDPLSARSFHRQAIRF
;
A
#
# COMPACT_ATOMS: atom_id res chain seq x y z
N MET A 1 9.89 -13.83 -7.25
CA MET A 1 8.60 -13.75 -6.55
C MET A 1 8.05 -15.15 -6.49
N LEU A 2 7.92 -15.64 -5.25
CA LEU A 2 7.39 -16.96 -4.94
C LEU A 2 6.04 -17.17 -5.64
N ASP A 3 5.87 -18.29 -6.35
CA ASP A 3 4.58 -18.67 -6.94
C ASP A 3 3.64 -19.20 -5.85
N ILE A 4 3.03 -18.26 -5.13
CA ILE A 4 2.24 -18.50 -3.92
C ILE A 4 0.79 -18.04 -4.09
N VAL A 5 -0.13 -18.77 -3.47
CA VAL A 5 -1.49 -18.31 -3.19
C VAL A 5 -1.78 -18.29 -1.69
N CYS A 6 -2.44 -17.24 -1.22
CA CYS A 6 -2.87 -17.15 0.18
C CYS A 6 -4.28 -17.75 0.34
N GLY A 7 -4.42 -18.58 1.37
CA GLY A 7 -5.66 -19.18 1.82
C GLY A 7 -6.06 -18.64 3.19
N LEU A 8 -7.34 -18.36 3.37
CA LEU A 8 -7.92 -17.92 4.63
C LEU A 8 -8.94 -18.96 5.10
N LEU A 9 -8.67 -19.57 6.25
CA LEU A 9 -9.46 -20.62 6.87
C LEU A 9 -10.43 -19.99 7.88
N GLY A 10 -11.73 -20.19 7.66
CA GLY A 10 -12.77 -19.77 8.60
C GLY A 10 -14.16 -19.84 8.00
N ASP A 11 -15.19 -19.74 8.85
CA ASP A 11 -16.58 -19.73 8.38
C ASP A 11 -17.07 -18.31 8.14
N ARG A 12 -17.32 -17.97 6.87
CA ARG A 12 -17.96 -16.70 6.47
C ARG A 12 -19.31 -16.47 7.15
N ALA A 13 -20.06 -17.53 7.45
CA ALA A 13 -21.35 -17.40 8.12
C ALA A 13 -21.21 -16.94 9.57
N GLU A 14 -20.08 -17.24 10.21
CA GLU A 14 -19.76 -16.79 11.58
C GLU A 14 -19.06 -15.41 11.58
N ALA A 15 -18.37 -15.08 10.48
CA ALA A 15 -17.71 -13.80 10.24
C ALA A 15 -18.67 -12.68 9.77
N GLY A 16 -19.80 -12.53 10.45
CA GLY A 16 -20.74 -11.45 10.20
C GLY A 16 -20.15 -10.06 10.46
N ALA A 17 -20.70 -9.04 9.81
CA ALA A 17 -20.33 -7.66 10.07
C ALA A 17 -20.57 -7.30 11.55
N GLY A 18 -19.56 -6.72 12.21
CA GLY A 18 -19.62 -6.34 13.63
C GLY A 18 -19.34 -7.46 14.63
N THR A 19 -19.07 -8.71 14.20
CA THR A 19 -18.62 -9.77 15.10
C THR A 19 -17.09 -9.73 15.27
N ALA A 20 -16.58 -10.27 16.39
CA ALA A 20 -15.13 -10.41 16.61
C ALA A 20 -14.47 -11.24 15.49
N THR A 21 -15.11 -12.34 15.08
CA THR A 21 -14.69 -13.18 13.96
C THR A 21 -14.66 -12.42 12.63
N GLY A 22 -15.68 -11.61 12.34
CA GLY A 22 -15.70 -10.74 11.17
C GLY A 22 -14.56 -9.72 11.19
N ARG A 23 -14.28 -9.14 12.35
CA ARG A 23 -13.17 -8.20 12.53
C ARG A 23 -11.81 -8.87 12.39
N ALA A 24 -11.62 -10.05 12.97
CA ALA A 24 -10.41 -10.86 12.85
C ALA A 24 -10.12 -11.22 11.38
N ARG A 25 -11.15 -11.63 10.64
CA ARG A 25 -11.10 -11.86 9.19
C ARG A 25 -10.65 -10.60 8.44
N ASP A 26 -11.30 -9.47 8.71
CA ASP A 26 -11.03 -8.22 8.00
C ASP A 26 -9.61 -7.70 8.22
N LEU A 27 -9.09 -7.81 9.46
CA LEU A 27 -7.70 -7.47 9.78
C LEU A 27 -6.72 -8.41 9.06
N SER A 28 -7.00 -9.72 9.04
CA SER A 28 -6.14 -10.70 8.36
C SER A 28 -6.00 -10.40 6.88
N VAL A 29 -7.11 -10.11 6.20
CA VAL A 29 -7.10 -9.72 4.78
C VAL A 29 -6.41 -8.38 4.57
N ALA A 30 -6.70 -7.37 5.40
CA ALA A 30 -6.09 -6.06 5.27
C ALA A 30 -4.55 -6.13 5.35
N TRP A 31 -4.01 -6.90 6.31
CA TRP A 31 -2.57 -7.10 6.45
C TRP A 31 -1.95 -7.90 5.30
N LEU A 32 -2.62 -8.97 4.84
CA LEU A 32 -2.18 -9.68 3.64
C LEU A 32 -2.08 -8.74 2.44
N ARG A 33 -3.06 -7.86 2.22
CA ARG A 33 -3.10 -6.94 1.07
C ARG A 33 -1.98 -5.91 1.03
N TRP A 34 -1.21 -5.71 2.09
CA TRP A 34 -0.06 -4.79 2.02
C TRP A 34 1.01 -5.27 1.02
N HIS A 35 1.32 -6.57 1.00
CA HIS A 35 2.35 -7.13 0.10
C HIS A 35 1.87 -8.32 -0.75
N TYR A 36 0.63 -8.79 -0.56
CA TYR A 36 0.05 -9.87 -1.38
C TYR A 36 -1.03 -9.36 -2.36
N PHE A 37 -0.68 -9.41 -3.65
CA PHE A 37 -1.52 -8.96 -4.76
C PHE A 37 -2.26 -10.09 -5.49
N GLY A 38 -2.06 -11.36 -5.09
CA GLY A 38 -2.74 -12.51 -5.67
C GLY A 38 -4.17 -12.69 -5.14
N ALA A 39 -4.92 -13.66 -5.68
CA ALA A 39 -6.24 -13.96 -5.15
C ALA A 39 -6.12 -14.60 -3.75
N ILE A 40 -7.03 -14.27 -2.84
CA ILE A 40 -7.13 -14.91 -1.52
C ILE A 40 -8.24 -15.95 -1.61
N ILE A 41 -7.90 -17.22 -1.42
CA ILE A 41 -8.88 -18.31 -1.36
C ILE A 41 -9.43 -18.34 0.04
N GLU A 42 -10.74 -18.30 0.21
CA GLU A 42 -11.37 -18.41 1.53
C GLU A 42 -12.31 -19.60 1.56
N GLU A 43 -12.13 -20.49 2.54
CA GLU A 43 -12.89 -21.72 2.71
C GLU A 43 -13.05 -22.06 4.20
N ARG A 44 -14.05 -22.90 4.49
CA ARG A 44 -14.35 -23.39 5.85
C ARG A 44 -13.39 -24.47 6.33
N ASP A 45 -12.80 -25.21 5.40
CA ASP A 45 -11.92 -26.33 5.70
C ASP A 45 -10.63 -26.27 4.88
N PHE A 46 -9.59 -26.86 5.47
CA PHE A 46 -8.24 -26.84 4.93
C PHE A 46 -8.13 -27.55 3.57
N ALA A 47 -8.88 -28.64 3.37
CA ALA A 47 -8.85 -29.41 2.13
C ALA A 47 -9.44 -28.63 0.95
N GLY A 48 -10.50 -27.86 1.19
CA GLY A 48 -11.09 -26.94 0.21
C GLY A 48 -10.08 -25.90 -0.28
N ILE A 49 -9.30 -25.31 0.64
CA ILE A 49 -8.24 -24.35 0.28
C ILE A 49 -7.20 -25.00 -0.61
N LEU A 50 -6.65 -26.17 -0.22
CA LEU A 50 -5.63 -26.85 -1.01
C LEU A 50 -6.14 -27.29 -2.38
N THR A 51 -7.38 -27.76 -2.46
CA THR A 51 -8.02 -28.14 -3.73
C THR A 51 -8.09 -26.94 -4.68
N ARG A 52 -8.55 -25.78 -4.20
CA ARG A 52 -8.63 -24.56 -5.02
C ARG A 52 -7.26 -24.00 -5.35
N ALA A 53 -6.30 -24.06 -4.42
CA ALA A 53 -4.94 -23.61 -4.64
C ALA A 53 -4.24 -24.44 -5.73
N LYS A 54 -4.41 -25.77 -5.70
CA LYS A 54 -3.95 -26.68 -6.74
C LYS A 54 -4.64 -26.42 -8.08
N ALA A 55 -5.96 -26.22 -8.08
CA ALA A 55 -6.71 -25.89 -9.29
C ALA A 55 -6.28 -24.56 -9.93
N ALA A 56 -5.81 -23.60 -9.10
CA ALA A 56 -5.22 -22.35 -9.57
C ALA A 56 -3.79 -22.52 -10.14
N GLY A 57 -3.24 -23.73 -10.16
CA GLY A 57 -1.94 -24.05 -10.76
C GLY A 57 -0.74 -23.49 -10.01
N ARG A 58 -0.90 -23.21 -8.71
CA ARG A 58 0.13 -22.58 -7.88
C ARG A 58 1.08 -23.60 -7.30
N ARG A 59 2.34 -23.21 -7.10
CA ARG A 59 3.33 -24.07 -6.45
C ARG A 59 3.18 -24.08 -4.93
N TYR A 60 2.97 -22.92 -4.31
CA TYR A 60 2.89 -22.80 -2.87
C TYR A 60 1.52 -22.29 -2.42
N CYS A 61 1.03 -22.76 -1.27
CA CYS A 61 -0.16 -22.21 -0.62
C CYS A 61 0.16 -21.83 0.83
N LEU A 62 -0.07 -20.58 1.21
CA LEU A 62 0.03 -20.12 2.59
C LEU A 62 -1.36 -20.01 3.18
N VAL A 63 -1.70 -20.86 4.15
CA VAL A 63 -3.00 -20.91 4.80
C VAL A 63 -2.93 -20.26 6.17
N GLN A 64 -3.85 -19.35 6.46
CA GLN A 64 -3.97 -18.64 7.74
C GLN A 64 -5.39 -18.72 8.28
N GLY A 65 -5.56 -18.78 9.60
CA GLY A 65 -6.87 -18.60 10.23
C GLY A 65 -7.27 -17.13 10.33
N TYR A 66 -8.56 -16.84 10.53
CA TYR A 66 -8.99 -15.50 10.95
C TYR A 66 -8.28 -15.06 12.24
N GLY A 67 -7.81 -13.82 12.25
CA GLY A 67 -7.06 -13.22 13.36
C GLY A 67 -5.55 -13.46 13.29
N HIS A 68 -5.08 -14.21 12.30
CA HIS A 68 -3.65 -14.41 12.10
C HIS A 68 -3.09 -13.39 11.10
N ILE A 69 -2.18 -12.55 11.58
CA ILE A 69 -1.65 -11.39 10.88
C ILE A 69 -0.22 -11.66 10.41
N VAL A 70 0.07 -11.31 9.15
CA VAL A 70 1.43 -11.19 8.62
C VAL A 70 1.92 -9.77 8.83
N ALA A 71 2.87 -9.57 9.74
CA ALA A 71 3.48 -8.28 10.03
C ALA A 71 4.72 -8.04 9.14
N GLU A 72 4.70 -6.95 8.40
CA GLU A 72 5.70 -6.64 7.37
C GLU A 72 6.87 -5.79 7.92
N HIS A 73 6.81 -5.42 9.21
CA HIS A 73 7.83 -4.61 9.88
C HIS A 73 8.33 -5.22 11.20
N ALA A 74 8.18 -6.54 11.38
CA ALA A 74 8.62 -7.20 12.59
C ALA A 74 10.12 -7.49 12.56
N GLY A 75 10.90 -6.59 13.15
CA GLY A 75 12.20 -6.88 13.73
C GLY A 75 12.24 -6.26 15.13
N PRO A 76 12.75 -6.94 16.16
CA PRO A 76 12.74 -6.44 17.54
C PRO A 76 13.53 -5.12 17.74
N ASP A 77 14.31 -4.68 16.75
CA ASP A 77 15.26 -3.56 16.90
C ASP A 77 15.21 -2.52 15.78
N GLY A 78 14.11 -2.41 15.02
CA GLY A 78 13.98 -1.35 13.99
C GLY A 78 14.99 -1.41 12.83
N GLY A 79 15.85 -2.42 12.76
CA GLY A 79 16.76 -2.61 11.64
C GLY A 79 15.99 -2.91 10.36
N LYS A 80 16.31 -2.20 9.26
CA LYS A 80 15.84 -2.34 7.87
C LYS A 80 15.03 -3.64 7.65
N ALA A 81 13.75 -3.60 8.02
CA ALA A 81 12.96 -4.81 8.21
C ALA A 81 12.67 -5.43 6.86
N ARG A 82 13.16 -6.64 6.66
CA ARG A 82 12.80 -7.45 5.50
C ARG A 82 11.32 -7.84 5.62
N GLY A 83 10.56 -7.73 4.54
CA GLY A 83 9.15 -8.14 4.53
C GLY A 83 8.99 -9.66 4.73
N PHE A 84 7.82 -10.08 5.20
CA PHE A 84 7.54 -11.50 5.47
C PHE A 84 7.66 -12.34 4.20
N PHE A 85 7.06 -11.89 3.08
CA PHE A 85 7.10 -12.65 1.83
C PHE A 85 8.52 -12.77 1.25
N GLU A 86 9.37 -11.76 1.47
CA GLU A 86 10.77 -11.85 1.09
C GLU A 86 11.49 -12.88 1.98
N ALA A 87 11.29 -12.81 3.31
CA ALA A 87 11.83 -13.78 4.25
C ALA A 87 11.38 -15.20 3.89
N LEU A 88 10.11 -15.37 3.50
CA LEU A 88 9.52 -16.62 3.07
C LEU A 88 10.17 -17.15 1.80
N GLU A 89 10.41 -16.30 0.79
CA GLU A 89 11.06 -16.71 -0.46
C GLU A 89 12.47 -17.26 -0.22
N GLN A 90 13.29 -16.64 0.64
CA GLN A 90 14.59 -17.22 1.00
C GLN A 90 14.45 -18.49 1.83
N TRP A 91 13.52 -18.51 2.80
CA TRP A 91 13.31 -19.68 3.63
C TRP A 91 12.96 -20.90 2.78
N VAL A 92 12.03 -20.75 1.82
CA VAL A 92 11.65 -21.81 0.88
C VAL A 92 12.83 -22.28 0.03
N GLY A 93 13.72 -21.36 -0.38
CA GLY A 93 14.92 -21.72 -1.15
C GLY A 93 15.94 -22.55 -0.38
N ALA A 94 15.83 -22.62 0.95
CA ALA A 94 16.79 -23.30 1.82
C ALA A 94 16.25 -24.61 2.45
N HIS A 95 14.97 -24.95 2.24
CA HIS A 95 14.32 -26.06 2.92
C HIS A 95 13.48 -26.93 1.98
N ASP A 96 13.55 -28.25 2.17
CA ASP A 96 12.63 -29.20 1.57
C ASP A 96 11.50 -29.53 2.55
N PHE A 97 10.25 -29.31 2.15
CA PHE A 97 9.09 -29.53 3.01
C PHE A 97 7.85 -29.92 2.20
N ILE A 98 6.87 -30.53 2.86
CA ILE A 98 5.48 -30.60 2.37
C ILE A 98 4.65 -29.54 3.08
N PHE A 99 4.71 -29.54 4.42
CA PHE A 99 4.09 -28.55 5.29
C PHE A 99 5.16 -27.86 6.13
N ALA A 100 5.08 -26.54 6.22
CA ALA A 100 5.90 -25.73 7.10
C ALA A 100 5.04 -24.66 7.78
N GLY A 101 5.41 -24.21 8.97
CA GLY A 101 4.69 -23.14 9.67
C GLY A 101 4.42 -23.42 11.14
N VAL A 102 3.44 -22.71 11.68
CA VAL A 102 3.00 -22.79 13.07
C VAL A 102 1.67 -23.55 13.09
N ALA A 103 1.68 -24.75 13.68
CA ALA A 103 0.53 -25.64 13.72
C ALA A 103 -0.72 -24.93 14.27
N GLY A 104 -1.84 -25.06 13.55
CA GLY A 104 -3.12 -24.45 13.93
C GLY A 104 -3.22 -22.93 13.68
N ARG A 105 -2.15 -22.28 13.21
CA ARG A 105 -2.12 -20.82 12.99
C ARG A 105 -1.89 -20.45 11.53
N CYS A 106 -0.74 -20.86 11.00
CA CYS A 106 -0.26 -20.47 9.68
C CYS A 106 0.60 -21.57 9.10
N VAL A 107 0.21 -22.10 7.95
CA VAL A 107 0.88 -23.24 7.31
C VAL A 107 1.17 -22.91 5.86
N LEU A 108 2.43 -23.02 5.44
CA LEU A 108 2.88 -23.05 4.07
C LEU A 108 2.92 -24.49 3.55
N ILE A 109 2.42 -24.69 2.34
CA ILE A 109 2.37 -25.99 1.68
C ILE A 109 3.09 -25.92 0.33
N ASP A 110 4.02 -26.84 0.05
CA ASP A 110 4.48 -27.11 -1.33
C ASP A 110 3.47 -28.08 -1.98
N LEU A 111 2.62 -27.54 -2.85
CA LEU A 111 1.50 -28.27 -3.46
C LEU A 111 1.98 -29.41 -4.38
N ALA A 112 3.18 -29.27 -4.96
CA ALA A 112 3.76 -30.31 -5.79
C ALA A 112 4.28 -31.48 -4.93
N ALA A 113 4.95 -31.18 -3.81
CA ALA A 113 5.39 -32.19 -2.85
C ALA A 113 4.19 -32.88 -2.18
N TRP A 114 3.17 -32.11 -1.80
CA TRP A 114 1.90 -32.60 -1.28
C TRP A 114 1.20 -33.56 -2.25
N SER A 115 1.09 -33.19 -3.53
CA SER A 115 0.51 -34.05 -4.57
C SER A 115 1.29 -35.35 -4.77
N ARG A 116 2.64 -35.30 -4.80
CA ARG A 116 3.49 -36.49 -4.93
C ARG A 116 3.36 -37.44 -3.73
N ALA A 117 3.07 -36.90 -2.55
CA ALA A 117 2.87 -37.67 -1.33
C ALA A 117 1.46 -38.27 -1.19
N GLY A 118 0.59 -38.13 -2.22
CA GLY A 118 -0.78 -38.65 -2.18
C GLY A 118 -1.77 -37.76 -1.43
N GLU A 119 -1.51 -36.45 -1.39
CA GLU A 119 -2.42 -35.43 -0.83
C GLU A 119 -2.82 -35.68 0.64
N PRO A 120 -1.84 -35.87 1.55
CA PRO A 120 -2.16 -36.09 2.97
C PRO A 120 -2.92 -34.90 3.56
N GLY A 121 -3.92 -35.16 4.40
CA GLY A 121 -4.77 -34.11 4.97
C GLY A 121 -3.99 -33.11 5.84
N GLN A 122 -3.40 -33.58 6.94
CA GLN A 122 -2.58 -32.75 7.81
C GLN A 122 -1.42 -33.57 8.38
N CYS A 123 -0.21 -33.02 8.32
CA CYS A 123 0.98 -33.55 8.97
C CYS A 123 1.56 -32.47 9.90
N ALA A 124 2.40 -32.88 10.86
CA ALA A 124 3.15 -31.93 11.68
C ALA A 124 4.01 -31.04 10.75
N PRO A 125 3.80 -29.71 10.73
CA PRO A 125 4.56 -28.84 9.85
C PRO A 125 6.00 -28.69 10.36
N MET A 126 6.94 -28.55 9.43
CA MET A 126 8.29 -28.07 9.74
C MET A 126 8.17 -26.66 10.35
N PRO A 127 8.76 -26.37 11.52
CA PRO A 127 8.65 -25.04 12.11
C PRO A 127 9.31 -23.98 11.21
N PHE A 128 8.69 -22.81 11.13
CA PHE A 128 9.21 -21.64 10.42
C PHE A 128 10.51 -21.12 11.07
N GLY A 129 10.65 -21.25 12.39
CA GLY A 129 11.79 -20.74 13.12
C GLY A 129 11.74 -19.21 13.28
N PRO A 130 12.71 -18.62 13.99
CA PRO A 130 12.63 -17.24 14.48
C PRO A 130 12.57 -16.20 13.35
N VAL A 131 13.15 -16.50 12.19
CA VAL A 131 13.19 -15.58 11.03
C VAL A 131 11.79 -15.28 10.51
N LEU A 132 10.88 -16.25 10.54
CA LEU A 132 9.52 -16.11 10.03
C LEU A 132 8.50 -15.94 11.16
N GLU A 133 8.70 -16.59 12.31
CA GLU A 133 7.80 -16.48 13.46
C GLU A 133 7.70 -15.05 14.01
N GLY A 134 8.78 -14.26 13.92
CA GLY A 134 8.75 -12.84 14.30
C GLY A 134 7.73 -12.01 13.52
N HIS A 135 7.40 -12.42 12.29
CA HIS A 135 6.43 -11.75 11.44
C HIS A 135 4.98 -12.18 11.67
N LEU A 136 4.72 -13.11 12.58
CA LEU A 136 3.39 -13.67 12.76
C LEU A 136 2.78 -13.18 14.08
N ILE A 137 1.62 -12.52 13.98
CA ILE A 137 0.85 -12.09 15.16
C ILE A 137 -0.45 -12.88 15.17
N ASP A 138 -0.72 -13.56 16.29
CA ASP A 138 -1.96 -14.31 16.51
C ASP A 138 -2.88 -13.52 17.44
N LEU A 139 -3.95 -12.96 16.87
CA LEU A 139 -5.00 -12.24 17.59
C LEU A 139 -6.11 -13.18 18.09
N GLY A 140 -6.14 -14.43 17.60
CA GLY A 140 -7.28 -15.32 17.74
C GLY A 140 -8.47 -14.92 16.86
N ALA A 141 -9.26 -15.91 16.44
CA ALA A 141 -10.47 -15.66 15.65
C ALA A 141 -11.53 -14.86 16.43
N ASP A 142 -11.51 -14.93 17.76
CA ASP A 142 -12.39 -14.18 18.66
C ASP A 142 -11.75 -12.88 19.18
N LEU A 143 -10.55 -12.52 18.69
CA LEU A 143 -9.76 -11.37 19.14
C LEU A 143 -9.38 -11.42 20.63
N SER A 144 -9.39 -12.59 21.27
CA SER A 144 -9.09 -12.73 22.70
C SER A 144 -7.68 -12.29 23.11
N THR A 145 -6.73 -12.27 22.17
CA THR A 145 -5.34 -11.80 22.39
C THR A 145 -5.05 -10.45 21.72
N ALA A 146 -6.07 -9.77 21.19
CA ALA A 146 -5.89 -8.60 20.34
C ALA A 146 -5.55 -7.31 21.09
N ALA A 147 -5.73 -7.23 22.41
CA ALA A 147 -5.61 -5.97 23.15
C ALA A 147 -4.31 -5.17 22.89
N PRO A 148 -3.10 -5.77 22.84
CA PRO A 148 -1.88 -5.02 22.49
C PRO A 148 -1.90 -4.50 21.05
N PHE A 149 -2.47 -5.27 20.13
CA PHE A 149 -2.60 -4.88 18.72
C PHE A 149 -3.65 -3.78 18.55
N GLU A 150 -4.77 -3.84 19.26
CA GLU A 150 -5.79 -2.77 19.27
C GLU A 150 -5.21 -1.45 19.79
N ALA A 151 -4.46 -1.48 20.89
CA ALA A 151 -3.76 -0.31 21.40
C ALA A 151 -2.78 0.27 20.35
N PHE A 152 -2.06 -0.58 19.62
CA PHE A 152 -1.22 -0.16 18.50
C PHE A 152 -2.04 0.50 17.38
N LEU A 153 -3.20 -0.06 17.01
CA LEU A 153 -4.06 0.53 15.98
C LEU A 153 -4.58 1.91 16.39
N ASP A 154 -5.01 2.07 17.65
CA ASP A 154 -5.49 3.34 18.20
C ASP A 154 -4.38 4.39 18.17
N GLU A 155 -3.17 4.04 18.63
CA GLU A 155 -2.01 4.92 18.59
C GLU A 155 -1.68 5.35 17.15
N MET A 156 -1.71 4.42 16.20
CA MET A 156 -1.47 4.72 14.78
C MET A 156 -2.55 5.63 14.19
N CYS A 157 -3.82 5.44 14.58
CA CYS A 157 -4.91 6.31 14.14
C CYS A 157 -4.76 7.73 14.66
N ASP A 158 -4.38 7.89 15.94
CA ASP A 158 -4.16 9.19 16.56
C ASP A 158 -2.98 9.93 15.90
N LYS A 159 -1.93 9.19 15.56
CA LYS A 159 -0.76 9.70 14.83
C LYS A 159 -1.08 10.07 13.38
N ALA A 160 -1.99 9.36 12.71
CA ALA A 160 -2.28 9.56 11.30
C ALA A 160 -2.72 11.00 10.97
N GLY A 161 -3.54 11.63 11.82
CA GLY A 161 -4.01 13.02 11.59
C GLY A 161 -2.90 14.09 11.57
N ARG A 162 -1.70 13.74 12.01
CA ARG A 162 -0.50 14.57 12.17
C ARG A 162 0.74 13.90 11.58
N GLY A 163 0.51 12.90 10.74
CA GLY A 163 1.52 12.01 10.17
C GLY A 163 2.11 12.58 8.88
N VAL A 164 3.43 12.53 8.75
CA VAL A 164 4.16 13.02 7.58
C VAL A 164 5.10 11.94 7.05
N PHE A 165 4.91 11.54 5.79
CA PHE A 165 5.76 10.57 5.09
C PHE A 165 6.89 11.28 4.34
N VAL A 166 8.02 11.47 5.02
CA VAL A 166 9.21 12.16 4.45
C VAL A 166 10.14 11.20 3.70
N LEU A 167 10.02 9.89 3.90
CA LEU A 167 10.88 8.87 3.26
C LEU A 167 10.13 8.07 2.16
N ASN A 168 9.06 8.63 1.58
CA ASN A 168 8.22 7.92 0.61
C ASN A 168 8.88 7.85 -0.79
N TYR A 169 9.94 7.05 -0.92
CA TYR A 169 10.64 6.74 -2.17
C TYR A 169 9.94 5.60 -2.92
N GLU A 170 8.71 5.83 -3.38
CA GLU A 170 7.95 4.83 -4.13
C GLU A 170 8.61 4.48 -5.49
N SER A 171 8.24 3.31 -6.03
CA SER A 171 8.55 2.98 -7.42
C SER A 171 7.89 3.98 -8.40
N TYR A 172 8.58 4.19 -9.52
CA TYR A 172 8.14 5.03 -10.64
C TYR A 172 7.76 4.19 -11.86
N ASP A 173 7.83 2.86 -11.76
CA ASP A 173 7.63 1.94 -12.87
C ASP A 173 6.27 2.18 -13.56
N ASP A 174 5.24 2.49 -12.77
CA ASP A 174 3.89 2.79 -13.23
C ASP A 174 3.72 4.14 -13.95
N VAL A 175 4.73 5.01 -13.91
CA VAL A 175 4.70 6.37 -14.47
C VAL A 175 5.92 6.67 -15.33
N VAL A 176 6.61 5.66 -15.88
CA VAL A 176 7.80 5.87 -16.74
C VAL A 176 7.45 6.39 -18.14
N GLU A 177 6.24 6.10 -18.63
CA GLU A 177 5.77 6.48 -19.96
C GLU A 177 4.36 7.09 -19.87
N PRO A 178 4.03 8.09 -20.71
CA PRO A 178 2.66 8.55 -20.85
C PRO A 178 1.73 7.42 -21.32
N PRO A 179 0.54 7.26 -20.72
CA PRO A 179 -0.42 6.26 -21.18
C PRO A 179 -0.99 6.62 -22.55
N PRO A 180 -1.45 5.64 -23.34
CA PRO A 180 -2.14 5.90 -24.60
C PRO A 180 -3.32 6.86 -24.41
N GLY A 181 -3.42 7.86 -25.29
CA GLY A 181 -4.49 8.87 -25.22
C GLY A 181 -4.25 10.01 -24.23
N PHE A 182 -3.13 10.00 -23.47
CA PHE A 182 -2.77 11.14 -22.64
C PHE A 182 -2.45 12.38 -23.49
N VAL A 183 -2.96 13.54 -23.08
CA VAL A 183 -2.72 14.84 -23.73
C VAL A 183 -1.80 15.66 -22.83
N ALA A 184 -0.54 15.80 -23.25
CA ALA A 184 0.45 16.61 -22.56
C ALA A 184 0.31 18.12 -22.90
N PRO A 185 0.76 19.02 -22.02
CA PRO A 185 1.30 18.78 -20.68
C PRO A 185 0.18 18.47 -19.66
N VAL A 186 0.56 18.09 -18.44
CA VAL A 186 -0.39 17.97 -17.33
C VAL A 186 -1.08 19.31 -17.10
N SER A 187 -2.41 19.37 -17.16
CA SER A 187 -3.15 20.59 -16.84
C SER A 187 -3.31 20.75 -15.34
N THR A 188 -3.88 19.76 -14.67
CA THR A 188 -3.99 19.71 -13.20
C THR A 188 -3.61 18.33 -12.69
N LEU A 189 -2.71 18.29 -11.71
CA LEU A 189 -2.40 17.10 -10.93
C LEU A 189 -3.05 17.19 -9.55
N TYR A 190 -4.00 16.31 -9.27
CA TYR A 190 -4.54 16.11 -7.92
C TYR A 190 -3.73 15.02 -7.23
N CYS A 191 -3.11 15.29 -6.08
CA CYS A 191 -2.25 14.28 -5.46
C CYS A 191 -2.19 14.33 -3.94
N VAL A 192 -1.87 13.20 -3.32
CA VAL A 192 -1.52 13.15 -1.90
C VAL A 192 -0.24 13.96 -1.62
N ALA A 193 -0.11 14.47 -0.39
CA ALA A 193 1.00 15.35 -0.01
C ALA A 193 2.35 14.62 0.18
N ALA A 194 2.41 13.30 0.03
CA ALA A 194 3.59 12.47 0.33
C ALA A 194 4.55 12.29 -0.88
N GLY A 195 5.85 12.14 -0.58
CA GLY A 195 6.86 11.65 -1.52
C GLY A 195 7.20 12.53 -2.74
N LEU A 196 7.88 11.95 -3.73
CA LEU A 196 8.30 12.67 -4.95
C LEU A 196 7.55 12.20 -6.21
N LYS A 197 6.61 11.26 -6.09
CA LYS A 197 5.81 10.75 -7.21
C LYS A 197 5.04 11.84 -7.99
N PRO A 198 4.51 12.92 -7.37
CA PRO A 198 3.91 14.02 -8.13
C PRO A 198 4.88 14.67 -9.11
N ASN A 199 6.13 14.87 -8.68
CA ASN A 199 7.20 15.39 -9.52
C ASN A 199 7.48 14.42 -10.67
N ARG A 200 7.56 13.11 -10.39
CA ARG A 200 7.79 12.13 -11.45
C ARG A 200 6.67 12.10 -12.49
N ILE A 201 5.41 12.16 -12.06
CA ILE A 201 4.25 12.25 -12.96
C ILE A 201 4.40 13.47 -13.88
N LEU A 202 4.71 14.64 -13.32
CA LEU A 202 4.93 15.87 -14.10
C LEU A 202 6.15 15.78 -15.02
N ALA A 203 7.23 15.13 -14.59
CA ALA A 203 8.43 14.94 -15.39
C ALA A 203 8.15 14.05 -16.63
N THR A 204 7.38 12.97 -16.46
CA THR A 204 7.02 12.05 -17.54
C THR A 204 5.98 12.66 -18.49
N HIS A 205 4.96 13.33 -17.93
CA HIS A 205 3.79 13.79 -18.69
C HIS A 205 3.89 15.25 -19.17
N GLY A 206 4.94 15.95 -18.75
CA GLY A 206 5.22 17.33 -19.13
C GLY A 206 4.57 18.34 -18.19
N ILE A 207 5.30 19.43 -17.95
CA ILE A 207 4.88 20.60 -17.20
C ILE A 207 4.74 21.79 -18.15
N GLY A 208 3.57 22.44 -18.13
CA GLY A 208 3.25 23.64 -18.90
C GLY A 208 3.20 24.88 -18.01
N ALA A 209 3.12 26.06 -18.64
CA ALA A 209 3.05 27.34 -17.92
C ALA A 209 1.77 27.47 -17.07
N ASP A 210 0.67 26.86 -17.52
CA ASP A 210 -0.63 26.86 -16.83
C ASP A 210 -0.87 25.58 -16.02
N SER A 211 0.14 24.70 -15.90
CA SER A 211 0.03 23.52 -15.04
C SER A 211 -0.23 23.96 -13.60
N ARG A 212 -0.99 23.16 -12.85
CA ARG A 212 -1.17 23.35 -11.41
C ARG A 212 -1.23 22.01 -10.68
N VAL A 213 -0.98 22.05 -9.38
CA VAL A 213 -1.06 20.90 -8.49
C VAL A 213 -2.01 21.20 -7.34
N VAL A 214 -2.95 20.30 -7.09
CA VAL A 214 -3.82 20.32 -5.91
C VAL A 214 -3.38 19.19 -5.00
N PHE A 215 -2.66 19.53 -3.95
CA PHE A 215 -2.33 18.59 -2.88
C PHE A 215 -3.55 18.38 -2.00
N PHE A 216 -3.89 17.13 -1.71
CA PHE A 216 -4.90 16.78 -0.72
C PHE A 216 -4.34 15.81 0.31
N ASP A 217 -4.68 16.00 1.58
CA ASP A 217 -4.30 15.08 2.64
C ASP A 217 -5.24 15.24 3.83
N TYR A 218 -5.43 14.18 4.61
CA TYR A 218 -6.16 14.27 5.87
C TYR A 218 -5.28 14.77 7.01
N SER A 219 -3.96 14.73 6.86
CA SER A 219 -3.02 15.31 7.81
C SER A 219 -2.72 16.79 7.50
N ALA A 220 -3.05 17.66 8.45
CA ALA A 220 -2.69 19.07 8.38
C ALA A 220 -1.17 19.27 8.36
N ASP A 221 -0.44 18.46 9.15
CA ASP A 221 1.02 18.50 9.21
C ASP A 221 1.65 18.07 7.88
N ALA A 222 1.07 17.10 7.17
CA ALA A 222 1.56 16.70 5.84
C ALA A 222 1.40 17.81 4.81
N LEU A 223 0.24 18.50 4.81
CA LEU A 223 0.00 19.64 3.93
C LEU A 223 0.94 20.81 4.26
N ASP A 224 1.16 21.09 5.55
CA ASP A 224 2.06 22.14 5.97
C ASP A 224 3.53 21.82 5.65
N PHE A 225 3.96 20.57 5.87
CA PHE A 225 5.26 20.10 5.43
C PHE A 225 5.43 20.25 3.92
N ARG A 226 4.45 19.80 3.12
CA ARG A 226 4.50 19.93 1.66
C ARG A 226 4.59 21.41 1.23
N ARG A 227 3.84 22.29 1.89
CA ARG A 227 3.89 23.73 1.62
C ARG A 227 5.29 24.30 1.86
N ARG A 228 5.89 23.99 3.01
CA ARG A 228 7.25 24.42 3.35
C ARG A 228 8.29 23.81 2.44
N LEU A 229 8.17 22.54 2.08
CA LEU A 229 9.07 21.88 1.13
C LEU A 229 9.04 22.62 -0.21
N ASN A 230 7.85 22.90 -0.73
CA ASN A 230 7.69 23.60 -2.01
C ASN A 230 8.21 25.05 -1.96
N SER A 231 8.18 25.74 -0.82
CA SER A 231 8.62 27.14 -0.71
C SER A 231 10.07 27.33 -0.25
N GLU A 232 10.60 26.43 0.57
CA GLU A 232 11.90 26.60 1.27
C GLU A 232 13.01 25.72 0.67
N TRP A 233 12.68 24.57 0.09
CA TRP A 233 13.69 23.66 -0.46
C TRP A 233 14.05 24.03 -1.90
N ASP A 234 15.33 24.07 -2.21
CA ASP A 234 15.86 24.41 -3.55
C ASP A 234 16.04 23.18 -4.46
N GLY A 235 15.62 22.01 -3.99
CA GLY A 235 15.79 20.73 -4.69
C GLY A 235 17.18 20.12 -4.53
N ARG A 236 18.02 20.63 -3.62
CA ARG A 236 19.38 20.11 -3.36
C ARG A 236 19.50 19.59 -1.94
N ASP A 237 20.26 18.50 -1.78
CA ASP A 237 20.60 17.93 -0.47
C ASP A 237 19.36 17.72 0.45
N TYR A 238 18.45 16.85 0.01
CA TYR A 238 17.26 16.50 0.79
C TYR A 238 17.58 16.01 2.22
N PRO A 239 18.64 15.20 2.45
CA PRO A 239 19.03 14.80 3.81
C PRO A 239 19.31 16.00 4.71
N ARG A 240 20.06 17.01 4.23
CA ARG A 240 20.30 18.24 4.99
C ARG A 240 19.01 19.01 5.27
N TYR A 241 18.12 19.12 4.30
CA TYR A 241 16.81 19.77 4.51
C TYR A 241 16.04 19.09 5.66
N LEU A 242 16.00 17.76 5.69
CA LEU A 242 15.35 17.00 6.76
C LEU A 242 16.05 17.18 8.12
N ARG A 243 17.40 17.21 8.19
CA ARG A 243 18.13 17.53 9.43
C ARG A 243 17.65 18.85 10.03
N THR A 244 17.66 19.90 9.21
CA THR A 244 17.22 21.24 9.65
C THR A 244 15.75 21.26 10.04
N LEU A 245 14.89 20.48 9.36
CA LEU A 245 13.49 20.36 9.75
C LEU A 245 13.34 19.71 11.13
N PHE A 246 14.03 18.60 11.37
CA PHE A 246 13.95 17.85 12.63
C PHE A 246 14.51 18.63 13.81
N GLU A 247 15.56 19.43 13.61
CA GLU A 247 16.11 20.35 14.62
C GLU A 247 15.09 21.40 15.12
N ARG A 248 14.09 21.77 14.32
CA ARG A 248 13.05 22.72 14.74
C ARG A 248 12.14 22.13 15.84
N GLY A 249 12.14 20.80 16.00
CA GLY A 249 11.25 20.10 16.90
C GLY A 249 9.77 20.32 16.54
N GLY A 250 8.89 19.84 17.40
CA GLY A 250 7.44 20.00 17.24
C GLY A 250 6.69 18.74 17.64
N SER A 251 5.38 18.80 17.55
CA SER A 251 4.58 17.62 17.81
C SER A 251 4.59 16.67 16.61
N THR A 252 4.75 17.10 15.36
CA THR A 252 4.56 16.29 14.13
C THR A 252 5.06 14.85 14.22
N HIS A 253 4.23 13.90 13.76
CA HIS A 253 4.63 12.50 13.68
C HIS A 253 5.25 12.21 12.32
N TYR A 254 6.55 11.91 12.27
CA TYR A 254 7.20 11.48 11.04
C TYR A 254 7.13 9.97 10.90
N TYR A 255 6.62 9.49 9.77
CA TYR A 255 6.72 8.08 9.39
C TYR A 255 8.12 7.82 8.83
N LEU A 256 8.98 7.30 9.70
CA LEU A 256 10.37 6.94 9.42
C LEU A 256 10.51 5.40 9.30
N TRP A 257 11.74 4.91 9.23
CA TRP A 257 12.00 3.47 9.31
C TRP A 257 11.48 2.88 10.63
N PRO A 258 11.15 1.58 10.68
CA PRO A 258 10.76 0.93 11.93
C PRO A 258 11.74 1.26 13.06
N GLY A 259 11.23 1.69 14.21
CA GLY A 259 12.05 2.04 15.38
C GLY A 259 12.83 3.36 15.30
N ALA A 260 12.92 4.01 14.13
CA ALA A 260 13.65 5.27 13.98
C ALA A 260 12.85 6.48 14.49
N THR A 261 13.56 7.42 15.10
CA THR A 261 13.11 8.75 15.50
C THR A 261 13.94 9.82 14.77
N PRO A 262 13.50 11.09 14.79
CA PRO A 262 14.29 12.19 14.27
C PRO A 262 15.71 12.28 14.88
N GLU A 263 15.90 11.84 16.13
CA GLU A 263 17.16 11.90 16.87
C GLU A 263 18.14 10.77 16.53
N ASP A 264 17.66 9.58 16.17
CA ASP A 264 18.49 8.39 15.95
C ASP A 264 18.54 7.91 14.48
N MET A 265 18.04 8.73 13.55
CA MET A 265 17.97 8.37 12.14
C MET A 265 19.36 8.02 11.56
N ASP A 266 19.43 6.90 10.83
CA ASP A 266 20.59 6.51 10.01
C ASP A 266 20.74 7.46 8.80
N TRP A 267 21.42 8.58 9.02
CA TRP A 267 21.66 9.57 7.98
C TRP A 267 22.49 9.04 6.81
N GLY A 268 23.39 8.07 7.04
CA GLY A 268 24.19 7.48 5.97
C GLY A 268 23.34 6.68 5.01
N GLU A 269 22.34 5.94 5.52
CA GLU A 269 21.36 5.28 4.68
C GLU A 269 20.48 6.27 3.92
N LEU A 270 20.03 7.36 4.57
CA LEU A 270 19.23 8.38 3.90
C LEU A 270 20.01 9.05 2.75
N GLU A 271 21.29 9.35 2.97
CA GLU A 271 22.18 9.86 1.93
C GLU A 271 22.34 8.86 0.76
N ARG A 272 22.47 7.56 1.06
CA ARG A 272 22.51 6.50 0.05
C ARG A 272 21.22 6.42 -0.76
N LEU A 273 20.06 6.46 -0.11
CA LEU A 273 18.75 6.44 -0.76
C LEU A 273 18.55 7.70 -1.62
N TRP A 274 18.94 8.87 -1.12
CA TRP A 274 18.88 10.11 -1.88
C TRP A 274 19.78 10.07 -3.12
N ALA A 275 20.99 9.52 -3.02
CA ALA A 275 21.87 9.33 -4.17
C ALA A 275 21.25 8.38 -5.22
N ALA A 276 20.61 7.30 -4.78
CA ALA A 276 19.90 6.38 -5.67
C ALA A 276 18.69 7.06 -6.33
N GLU A 277 17.96 7.89 -5.58
CA GLU A 277 16.87 8.70 -6.12
C GLU A 277 17.38 9.64 -7.20
N LEU A 278 18.42 10.44 -6.94
CA LEU A 278 19.03 11.32 -7.93
C LEU A 278 19.48 10.58 -9.20
N ALA A 279 19.98 9.35 -9.09
CA ALA A 279 20.33 8.54 -10.25
C ALA A 279 19.11 8.25 -11.16
N ARG A 280 17.92 8.02 -10.59
CA ARG A 280 16.65 7.82 -11.33
C ARG A 280 16.21 9.07 -12.09
N TRP A 281 16.66 10.25 -11.66
CA TRP A 281 16.41 11.54 -12.31
C TRP A 281 17.46 11.92 -13.35
N GLY A 282 18.49 11.10 -13.57
CA GLY A 282 19.62 11.44 -14.43
C GLY A 282 20.64 12.38 -13.77
N GLY A 283 20.60 12.49 -12.43
CA GLY A 283 21.54 13.25 -11.62
C GLY A 283 20.93 14.47 -10.92
N ALA A 284 21.74 15.06 -10.03
CA ALA A 284 21.32 16.19 -9.16
C ALA A 284 20.83 17.41 -9.94
N GLU A 285 21.48 17.77 -11.04
CA GLU A 285 21.11 18.97 -11.79
C GLU A 285 19.80 18.79 -12.57
N ALA A 286 19.56 17.60 -13.12
CA ALA A 286 18.29 17.28 -13.78
C ALA A 286 17.12 17.34 -12.78
N PHE A 287 17.32 16.79 -11.57
CA PHE A 287 16.35 16.93 -10.49
C PHE A 287 16.12 18.39 -10.11
N ALA A 288 17.18 19.17 -9.86
CA ALA A 288 17.06 20.58 -9.46
C ALA A 288 16.43 21.46 -10.56
N GLN A 289 16.67 21.16 -11.83
CA GLN A 289 15.99 21.83 -12.94
C GLN A 289 14.49 21.52 -12.94
N HIS A 290 14.12 20.24 -12.78
CA HIS A 290 12.72 19.86 -12.66
C HIS A 290 12.05 20.51 -11.45
N TRP A 291 12.71 20.49 -10.28
CA TRP A 291 12.18 21.07 -9.05
C TRP A 291 11.90 22.57 -9.20
N ARG A 292 12.79 23.33 -9.87
CA ARG A 292 12.54 24.76 -10.17
C ARG A 292 11.33 24.97 -11.07
N ALA A 293 11.15 24.13 -12.09
CA ALA A 293 9.97 24.20 -12.96
C ALA A 293 8.69 23.87 -12.17
N PHE A 294 8.75 22.86 -11.31
CA PHE A 294 7.68 22.50 -10.38
C PHE A 294 7.35 23.65 -9.42
N GLN A 295 8.34 24.31 -8.81
CA GLN A 295 8.10 25.47 -7.92
C GLN A 295 7.44 26.67 -8.63
N ALA A 296 7.62 26.81 -9.95
CA ALA A 296 7.08 27.93 -10.72
C ALA A 296 5.58 27.79 -11.02
N ILE A 297 4.99 26.60 -10.86
CA ILE A 297 3.57 26.37 -11.12
C ILE A 297 2.69 26.61 -9.88
N GLY A 298 1.37 26.72 -10.10
CA GLY A 298 0.41 26.94 -9.02
C GLY A 298 0.26 25.72 -8.11
N HIS A 299 0.30 25.93 -6.79
CA HIS A 299 0.08 24.88 -5.80
C HIS A 299 -1.09 25.24 -4.88
N GLU A 300 -2.02 24.31 -4.73
CA GLU A 300 -3.11 24.36 -3.75
C GLU A 300 -2.95 23.25 -2.71
N TYR A 301 -3.40 23.51 -1.48
CA TYR A 301 -3.31 22.59 -0.34
C TYR A 301 -4.68 22.43 0.29
N LEU A 302 -5.28 21.25 0.13
CA LEU A 302 -6.66 20.95 0.51
C LEU A 302 -6.68 19.90 1.64
N ALA A 303 -7.20 20.28 2.81
CA ALA A 303 -7.51 19.31 3.86
C ALA A 303 -8.67 18.43 3.39
N CYS A 304 -8.39 17.16 3.09
CA CYS A 304 -9.38 16.21 2.61
C CYS A 304 -8.95 14.77 2.91
N ASN A 305 -9.85 14.02 3.55
CA ASN A 305 -9.76 12.57 3.62
C ASN A 305 -10.44 11.99 2.37
N ILE A 306 -9.71 11.27 1.53
CA ILE A 306 -10.27 10.66 0.31
C ILE A 306 -11.35 9.60 0.60
N LEU A 307 -11.42 9.08 1.84
CA LEU A 307 -12.53 8.23 2.29
C LEU A 307 -13.86 9.01 2.47
N ALA A 308 -13.79 10.35 2.46
CA ALA A 308 -14.90 11.30 2.46
C ALA A 308 -14.60 12.44 1.45
N PRO A 309 -14.68 12.15 0.13
CA PRO A 309 -13.98 12.89 -0.91
C PRO A 309 -14.65 14.20 -1.38
N ASP A 310 -15.77 14.62 -0.80
CA ASP A 310 -16.61 15.72 -1.30
C ASP A 310 -15.82 17.01 -1.58
N ALA A 311 -14.93 17.39 -0.66
CA ALA A 311 -14.09 18.59 -0.81
C ALA A 311 -13.13 18.49 -2.00
N LEU A 312 -12.57 17.30 -2.26
CA LEU A 312 -11.70 17.05 -3.41
C LEU A 312 -12.51 17.01 -4.71
N LEU A 313 -13.64 16.31 -4.74
CA LEU A 313 -14.52 16.22 -5.92
C LEU A 313 -15.03 17.60 -6.38
N ALA A 314 -15.26 18.52 -5.45
CA ALA A 314 -15.63 19.90 -5.76
C ALA A 314 -14.52 20.66 -6.53
N ARG A 315 -13.28 20.19 -6.47
CA ARG A 315 -12.10 20.80 -7.15
C ARG A 315 -11.67 20.04 -8.40
N VAL A 316 -12.09 18.78 -8.54
CA VAL A 316 -11.80 17.98 -9.73
C VAL A 316 -12.56 18.55 -10.94
N GLU A 317 -11.85 18.68 -12.05
CA GLU A 317 -12.37 19.18 -13.32
C GLU A 317 -12.04 18.18 -14.44
N ASP A 318 -12.98 17.96 -15.36
CA ASP A 318 -12.76 17.13 -16.55
C ASP A 318 -12.01 17.92 -17.63
N ALA A 319 -10.71 18.11 -17.43
CA ALA A 319 -9.85 18.83 -18.37
C ALA A 319 -8.89 17.87 -19.08
N PRO A 320 -8.57 18.10 -20.37
CA PRO A 320 -7.47 17.40 -21.03
C PRO A 320 -6.17 17.51 -20.23
N GLY A 321 -5.43 16.40 -20.13
CA GLY A 321 -4.18 16.34 -19.37
C GLY A 321 -4.34 16.35 -17.85
N SER A 322 -5.56 16.20 -17.31
CA SER A 322 -5.77 16.07 -15.87
C SER A 322 -5.37 14.68 -15.36
N VAL A 323 -4.76 14.64 -14.18
CA VAL A 323 -4.24 13.42 -13.55
C VAL A 323 -4.57 13.45 -12.06
N ILE A 324 -4.87 12.29 -11.47
CA ILE A 324 -5.02 12.14 -10.03
C ILE A 324 -4.18 10.97 -9.48
N TRP A 325 -3.53 11.18 -8.33
CA TRP A 325 -2.72 10.16 -7.65
C TRP A 325 -2.99 10.06 -6.14
N TRP A 326 -3.28 8.85 -5.61
CA TRP A 326 -3.60 8.64 -4.19
C TRP A 326 -2.90 7.48 -3.47
N SER A 327 -1.89 6.85 -4.09
CA SER A 327 -1.13 5.74 -3.47
C SER A 327 -2.08 4.66 -2.90
N ASN A 328 -1.81 4.15 -1.69
CA ASN A 328 -2.59 3.11 -1.00
C ASN A 328 -3.63 3.65 0.02
N ALA A 329 -4.19 4.85 -0.19
CA ALA A 329 -5.04 5.53 0.81
C ALA A 329 -6.20 4.69 1.40
N PHE A 330 -6.77 3.76 0.62
CA PHE A 330 -7.85 2.86 1.05
C PHE A 330 -7.39 1.56 1.75
N SER A 331 -6.07 1.38 1.90
CA SER A 331 -5.44 0.20 2.50
C SER A 331 -4.43 0.57 3.60
N THR A 332 -4.55 1.76 4.18
CA THR A 332 -3.72 2.23 5.31
C THR A 332 -4.14 1.58 6.63
N ILE A 333 -3.27 1.64 7.66
CA ILE A 333 -3.60 1.21 9.03
C ILE A 333 -4.86 1.94 9.52
N TYR A 334 -4.97 3.24 9.26
CA TYR A 334 -6.15 4.02 9.59
C TYR A 334 -7.44 3.41 8.99
N SER A 335 -7.41 3.09 7.70
CA SER A 335 -8.57 2.50 7.02
C SER A 335 -8.91 1.10 7.54
N ALA A 336 -7.90 0.27 7.82
CA ALA A 336 -8.08 -1.07 8.36
C ALA A 336 -8.59 -1.02 9.80
N ALA A 337 -8.15 -0.05 10.59
CA ALA A 337 -8.58 0.15 11.97
C ALA A 337 -10.06 0.60 12.04
N ARG A 338 -10.52 1.44 11.12
CA ARG A 338 -11.85 2.08 11.20
C ARG A 338 -12.94 1.43 10.37
N HIS A 339 -12.59 0.61 9.38
CA HIS A 339 -13.54 0.09 8.40
C HIS A 339 -13.38 -1.42 8.18
N SER A 340 -14.51 -2.10 8.09
CA SER A 340 -14.59 -3.47 7.56
C SER A 340 -14.18 -3.52 6.08
N LEU A 341 -13.91 -4.72 5.57
CA LEU A 341 -13.62 -4.89 4.13
C LEU A 341 -14.80 -4.45 3.25
N GLU A 342 -16.03 -4.72 3.71
CA GLU A 342 -17.26 -4.35 2.99
C GLU A 342 -17.46 -2.83 2.98
N GLU A 343 -17.22 -2.15 4.10
CA GLU A 343 -17.28 -0.69 4.16
C GLU A 343 -16.23 -0.06 3.25
N LYS A 344 -14.99 -0.55 3.27
CA LYS A 344 -13.94 -0.08 2.36
C LYS A 344 -14.33 -0.24 0.89
N ARG A 345 -14.90 -1.40 0.52
CA ARG A 345 -15.44 -1.64 -0.81
C ARG A 345 -16.51 -0.62 -1.20
N ARG A 346 -17.48 -0.37 -0.31
CA ARG A 346 -18.56 0.58 -0.54
C ARG A 346 -18.06 2.02 -0.68
N ILE A 347 -17.16 2.45 0.20
CA ILE A 347 -16.54 3.78 0.16
C ILE A 347 -15.79 3.95 -1.17
N TYR A 348 -14.98 2.96 -1.56
CA TYR A 348 -14.22 3.03 -2.81
C TYR A 348 -15.11 3.00 -4.06
N ALA A 349 -16.16 2.17 -4.07
CA ALA A 349 -17.14 2.15 -5.15
C ALA A 349 -17.80 3.52 -5.34
N GLY A 350 -18.20 4.18 -4.24
CA GLY A 350 -18.74 5.54 -4.26
C GLY A 350 -17.73 6.57 -4.76
N TRP A 351 -16.46 6.47 -4.33
CA TRP A 351 -15.37 7.33 -4.81
C TRP A 351 -15.19 7.23 -6.32
N ILE A 352 -15.10 6.01 -6.86
CA ILE A 352 -14.87 5.80 -8.30
C ILE A 352 -16.08 6.18 -9.15
N GLU A 353 -17.29 5.93 -8.65
CA GLU A 353 -18.51 6.39 -9.29
C GLU A 353 -18.54 7.92 -9.39
N ALA A 354 -18.36 8.62 -8.27
CA ALA A 354 -18.40 10.07 -8.23
C ALA A 354 -17.26 10.72 -9.04
N LEU A 355 -16.05 10.16 -8.98
CA LEU A 355 -14.92 10.65 -9.77
C LEU A 355 -15.15 10.50 -11.28
N ALA A 356 -15.64 9.34 -11.71
CA ALA A 356 -15.91 9.08 -13.13
C ALA A 356 -17.11 9.87 -13.66
N GLU A 357 -18.10 10.18 -12.83
CA GLU A 357 -19.19 11.09 -13.19
C GLU A 357 -18.70 12.55 -13.32
N ARG A 358 -17.78 12.96 -12.44
CA ARG A 358 -17.26 14.32 -12.40
C ARG A 358 -16.23 14.61 -13.50
N ALA A 359 -15.33 13.66 -13.73
CA ALA A 359 -14.21 13.78 -14.67
C ALA A 359 -13.89 12.42 -15.32
N PRO A 360 -14.72 11.94 -16.24
CA PRO A 360 -14.52 10.63 -16.88
C PRO A 360 -13.17 10.52 -17.62
N GLY A 361 -12.59 11.65 -18.08
CA GLY A 361 -11.33 11.69 -18.82
C GLY A 361 -10.06 11.78 -17.95
N ILE A 362 -10.18 11.98 -16.63
CA ILE A 362 -9.00 12.11 -15.75
C ILE A 362 -8.22 10.80 -15.68
N PHE A 363 -6.89 10.87 -15.81
CA PHE A 363 -6.02 9.71 -15.68
C PHE A 363 -5.75 9.37 -14.21
N LEU A 364 -5.83 8.08 -13.89
CA LEU A 364 -5.69 7.55 -12.54
C LEU A 364 -4.31 6.92 -12.30
N TYR A 365 -3.73 7.21 -11.13
CA TYR A 365 -2.61 6.50 -10.53
C TYR A 365 -2.91 6.22 -9.05
N GLY A 366 -2.68 5.02 -8.54
CA GLY A 366 -2.97 4.70 -7.14
C GLY A 366 -3.35 3.24 -6.93
N SER A 367 -4.03 2.95 -5.84
CA SER A 367 -4.50 1.60 -5.52
C SER A 367 -5.97 1.58 -5.09
N ASP A 368 -6.63 0.46 -5.33
CA ASP A 368 -8.00 0.22 -4.88
C ASP A 368 -8.08 -0.16 -3.39
N HIS A 369 -9.30 -0.44 -2.94
CA HIS A 369 -9.58 -0.86 -1.55
C HIS A 369 -9.03 -2.24 -1.16
N SER A 370 -8.47 -2.98 -2.12
CA SER A 370 -7.77 -4.26 -1.94
C SER A 370 -6.26 -4.09 -2.17
N ASN A 371 -5.78 -2.85 -2.20
CA ASN A 371 -4.42 -2.44 -2.53
C ASN A 371 -3.95 -2.89 -3.93
N SER A 372 -4.88 -3.24 -4.81
CA SER A 372 -4.56 -3.54 -6.20
C SER A 372 -4.29 -2.24 -6.94
N SER A 373 -3.26 -2.21 -7.78
CA SER A 373 -2.90 -1.00 -8.51
C SER A 373 -4.06 -0.48 -9.37
N VAL A 374 -4.03 0.82 -9.67
CA VAL A 374 -4.95 1.62 -10.51
C VAL A 374 -4.13 2.67 -11.24
N ASN A 375 -3.54 2.30 -12.39
CA ASN A 375 -2.59 3.13 -13.14
C ASN A 375 -2.93 3.24 -14.62
N ALA A 376 -2.60 4.39 -15.22
CA ALA A 376 -2.58 4.58 -16.67
C ALA A 376 -3.94 4.29 -17.36
N ILE A 377 -5.03 4.57 -16.65
CA ILE A 377 -6.42 4.35 -17.09
C ILE A 377 -7.26 5.58 -16.74
N THR A 378 -8.26 5.90 -17.55
CA THR A 378 -9.18 7.01 -17.23
C THR A 378 -10.21 6.60 -16.19
N ALA A 379 -10.78 7.56 -15.45
CA ALA A 379 -11.81 7.28 -14.47
C ALA A 379 -13.04 6.57 -15.07
N GLY A 380 -13.49 7.02 -16.25
CA GLY A 380 -14.64 6.41 -16.94
C GLY A 380 -14.38 4.95 -17.31
N GLU A 381 -13.20 4.65 -17.86
CA GLU A 381 -12.84 3.28 -18.24
C GLU A 381 -12.64 2.39 -17.01
N TYR A 382 -11.95 2.89 -15.98
CA TYR A 382 -11.73 2.15 -14.75
C TYR A 382 -13.04 1.83 -14.03
N ARG A 383 -13.98 2.78 -13.95
CA ARG A 383 -15.32 2.54 -13.41
C ARG A 383 -15.99 1.36 -14.11
N ALA A 384 -16.02 1.36 -15.45
CA ALA A 384 -16.67 0.30 -16.21
C ALA A 384 -16.06 -1.09 -15.91
N ARG A 385 -14.73 -1.18 -15.87
CA ARG A 385 -14.02 -2.43 -15.56
C ARG A 385 -14.23 -2.89 -14.12
N TYR A 386 -14.12 -1.97 -13.16
CA TYR A 386 -14.31 -2.23 -11.73
C TYR A 386 -15.70 -2.85 -11.44
N PHE A 387 -16.77 -2.27 -12.01
CA PHE A 387 -18.12 -2.79 -11.81
C PHE A 387 -18.43 -4.04 -12.63
N ALA A 388 -17.72 -4.30 -13.73
CA ALA A 388 -17.85 -5.54 -14.50
C ALA A 388 -17.24 -6.76 -13.79
N GLU A 389 -16.08 -6.59 -13.13
CA GLU A 389 -15.38 -7.68 -12.42
C GLU A 389 -15.89 -7.89 -10.99
N GLY A 390 -16.56 -6.88 -10.41
CA GLY A 390 -17.05 -6.92 -9.05
C GLY A 390 -15.99 -6.49 -8.02
N GLY A 391 -16.45 -5.81 -6.97
CA GLY A 391 -15.61 -5.21 -5.94
C GLY A 391 -15.03 -6.17 -4.90
N ASP A 392 -14.83 -7.47 -5.19
CA ASP A 392 -14.47 -8.45 -4.14
C ASP A 392 -13.07 -8.15 -3.53
N PRO A 393 -12.96 -7.90 -2.21
CA PRO A 393 -11.68 -7.66 -1.54
C PRO A 393 -10.68 -8.84 -1.62
N LEU A 394 -11.16 -10.05 -1.90
CA LEU A 394 -10.32 -11.25 -2.00
C LEU A 394 -9.83 -11.54 -3.42
N SER A 395 -10.43 -10.89 -4.41
CA SER A 395 -10.01 -11.08 -5.80
C SER A 395 -8.75 -10.27 -6.10
N ALA A 396 -7.79 -10.88 -6.80
CA ALA A 396 -6.71 -10.13 -7.44
C ALA A 396 -7.31 -9.37 -8.61
N ARG A 397 -7.17 -8.06 -8.62
CA ARG A 397 -7.53 -7.23 -9.76
C ARG A 397 -6.25 -6.62 -10.29
N SER A 398 -5.93 -6.89 -11.53
CA SER A 398 -4.79 -6.25 -12.19
C SER A 398 -5.30 -5.62 -13.47
N PHE A 399 -5.86 -4.41 -13.35
CA PHE A 399 -6.29 -3.66 -14.52
C PHE A 399 -5.11 -3.00 -15.27
N HIS A 400 -3.85 -3.41 -15.00
CA HIS A 400 -2.64 -2.63 -15.31
C HIS A 400 -1.52 -3.39 -16.03
N ARG A 401 -0.64 -2.58 -16.64
CA ARG A 401 0.66 -2.98 -17.20
C ARG A 401 1.67 -3.39 -16.13
N GLN A 402 1.69 -2.74 -14.96
CA GLN A 402 2.69 -2.93 -13.91
C GLN A 402 2.09 -2.69 -12.51
N ALA A 403 2.56 -3.45 -11.52
CA ALA A 403 2.13 -3.34 -10.12
C ALA A 403 2.86 -2.20 -9.39
N ILE A 404 2.13 -1.40 -8.62
CA ILE A 404 2.71 -0.50 -7.62
C ILE A 404 3.29 -1.36 -6.51
N ARG A 405 4.56 -1.14 -6.20
CA ARG A 405 5.23 -1.71 -5.04
C ARG A 405 5.57 -0.57 -4.09
N PHE A 406 5.21 -0.76 -2.83
CA PHE A 406 5.48 0.17 -1.72
C PHE A 406 6.74 -0.26 -0.99
#